data_AF-A0AAU8JQR4-F1
#
_entry.id   AF-A0AAU8JQR4-F1
#
_cell.length_a   1.000
_cell.length_b   1.000
_cell.length_c   1.000
_cell.angle_alpha   90.00
_cell.angle_beta   90.00
_cell.angle_gamma   90.00
#
_symmetry.space_group_name_H-M   'P 1'
#
loop_
_entity.id
_entity.type
_entity.pdbx_description
1 polymer ?
#
loop_
_entity_poly.entity_id
_entity_poly.type
_entity_poly.pdbx_seq_one_letter_code
_entity_poly.pdbx_strand_id
1 'polypeptide(L)'
;MRRTLNRVAHTRLAVTAVLTAAVFGALGAGSAEAATPGSKIAATAKSQLGADACGKNGKGYDGGRGQTNSCSRGHEAHAWCADFAGWVWAKNDVRYVDELTDAAKSFYTYGKKHDTLHNTPKVGDAIVYNYGGDFKDDHVALVTKVEKNTAGKIVSIDIIGGNQGAEPGHVTPHPGVKTFKVGQVLFGKKISGYVSPVTG
;
A
#
# COMPACT_ATOMS: atom_id res chain seq x y z
N MET A 1 -9.82 13.78 81.30
CA MET A 1 -8.40 13.62 80.90
C MET A 1 -7.98 12.18 81.24
N ARG A 2 -7.32 11.48 80.31
CA ARG A 2 -6.95 10.03 80.31
C ARG A 2 -8.08 9.01 80.03
N ARG A 3 -7.85 8.15 79.02
CA ARG A 3 -8.06 6.68 78.97
C ARG A 3 -7.90 6.18 77.52
N THR A 4 -6.77 5.58 77.15
CA THR A 4 -6.46 4.13 77.02
C THR A 4 -6.83 3.49 75.66
N LEU A 5 -5.77 3.31 74.86
CA LEU A 5 -5.33 2.14 74.09
C LEU A 5 -6.30 1.09 73.50
N ASN A 6 -5.96 0.75 72.25
CA ASN A 6 -5.77 -0.60 71.66
C ASN A 6 -6.94 -1.33 70.97
N ARG A 7 -6.49 -2.15 69.99
CA ARG A 7 -7.10 -3.36 69.35
C ARG A 7 -7.80 -3.07 67.99
N VAL A 8 -7.64 -3.83 66.89
CA VAL A 8 -7.03 -5.14 66.58
C VAL A 8 -6.54 -5.13 65.11
N ALA A 9 -5.55 -5.98 64.82
CA ALA A 9 -5.01 -6.32 63.51
C ALA A 9 -5.97 -7.11 62.60
N HIS A 10 -5.82 -6.96 61.29
CA HIS A 10 -6.16 -8.01 60.32
C HIS A 10 -4.94 -8.34 59.45
N THR A 11 -4.77 -9.63 59.26
CA THR A 11 -3.54 -10.33 58.91
C THR A 11 -3.75 -10.96 57.54
N ARG A 12 -2.78 -10.77 56.63
CA ARG A 12 -2.31 -11.64 55.52
C ARG A 12 -3.36 -12.23 54.54
N LEU A 13 -3.09 -12.07 53.24
CA LEU A 13 -2.52 -13.14 52.42
C LEU A 13 -2.05 -12.56 51.07
N ALA A 14 -0.72 -12.50 50.87
CA ALA A 14 -0.14 -12.40 49.54
C ALA A 14 -0.14 -13.82 48.95
N VAL A 15 -0.84 -14.01 47.83
CA VAL A 15 -0.80 -15.27 47.09
C VAL A 15 0.37 -15.19 46.12
N THR A 16 1.49 -15.81 46.52
CA THR A 16 2.62 -16.10 45.66
C THR A 16 2.27 -17.29 44.79
N ALA A 17 2.03 -17.10 43.50
CA ALA A 17 1.99 -18.19 42.53
C ALA A 17 3.38 -18.33 41.89
N VAL A 18 4.16 -19.29 42.39
CA VAL A 18 5.37 -19.78 41.74
C VAL A 18 4.91 -20.64 40.56
N LEU A 19 5.16 -20.19 39.32
CA LEU A 19 5.07 -21.05 38.15
C LEU A 19 6.50 -21.40 37.69
N THR A 20 6.76 -22.68 37.79
CA THR A 20 7.96 -23.44 37.49
C THR A 20 8.42 -23.29 36.04
N ALA A 21 9.72 -23.09 35.85
CA ALA A 21 10.39 -23.24 34.56
C ALA A 21 10.51 -24.74 34.20
N ALA A 22 10.02 -25.12 33.02
CA ALA A 22 10.42 -26.32 32.31
C ALA A 22 10.86 -25.91 30.90
N VAL A 23 12.14 -26.12 30.61
CA VAL A 23 12.78 -25.92 29.30
C VAL A 23 12.65 -27.22 28.52
N PHE A 24 12.15 -27.14 27.27
CA PHE A 24 12.61 -27.81 26.04
C PHE A 24 11.45 -28.04 25.06
N GLY A 25 11.47 -27.24 24.00
CA GLY A 25 10.51 -27.28 22.88
C GLY A 25 10.73 -26.07 21.99
N ALA A 26 11.93 -25.92 21.42
CA ALA A 26 12.19 -24.93 20.38
C ALA A 26 11.48 -25.35 19.08
N LEU A 27 10.18 -25.08 19.01
CA LEU A 27 9.40 -25.13 17.78
C LEU A 27 8.98 -23.70 17.45
N GLY A 28 9.76 -23.09 16.57
CA GLY A 28 9.52 -21.85 15.83
C GLY A 28 8.49 -20.89 16.40
N ALA A 29 8.91 -20.03 17.33
CA ALA A 29 8.33 -18.69 17.38
C ALA A 29 8.66 -18.04 16.03
N GLY A 30 7.73 -18.11 15.08
CA GLY A 30 7.84 -17.38 13.83
C GLY A 30 8.11 -15.92 14.18
N SER A 31 9.22 -15.38 13.69
CA SER A 31 9.52 -13.97 13.82
C SER A 31 8.28 -13.19 13.39
N ALA A 32 7.70 -12.39 14.29
CA ALA A 32 6.72 -11.40 13.89
C ALA A 32 7.48 -10.36 13.05
N GLU A 33 7.63 -10.63 11.75
CA GLU A 33 8.25 -9.73 10.80
C GLU A 33 7.40 -8.48 10.73
N ALA A 34 7.97 -7.36 11.16
CA ALA A 34 7.31 -6.06 11.08
C ALA A 34 6.92 -5.81 9.62
N ALA A 35 5.66 -5.43 9.39
CA ALA A 35 5.17 -5.13 8.05
C ALA A 35 6.02 -4.00 7.44
N THR A 36 6.69 -4.31 6.31
CA THR A 36 7.43 -3.32 5.54
C THR A 36 6.48 -2.24 5.00
N PRO A 37 6.96 -1.02 4.72
CA PRO A 37 6.10 0.02 4.14
C PRO A 37 5.42 -0.45 2.84
N GLY A 38 6.14 -1.19 2.00
CA GLY A 38 5.59 -1.78 0.78
C GLY A 38 4.46 -2.78 1.04
N SER A 39 4.56 -3.63 2.07
CA SER A 39 3.50 -4.61 2.37
C SER A 39 2.23 -3.95 2.90
N LYS A 40 2.35 -2.83 3.64
CA LYS A 40 1.19 -2.01 4.06
C LYS A 40 0.50 -1.37 2.86
N ILE A 41 1.26 -0.76 1.94
CA ILE A 41 0.75 -0.22 0.67
C ILE A 41 0.00 -1.29 -0.13
N ALA A 42 0.60 -2.48 -0.27
CA ALA A 42 -0.02 -3.60 -0.96
C ALA A 42 -1.32 -4.06 -0.27
N ALA A 43 -1.36 -4.08 1.06
CA ALA A 43 -2.56 -4.43 1.83
C ALA A 43 -3.67 -3.38 1.66
N THR A 44 -3.35 -2.09 1.69
CA THR A 44 -4.32 -1.01 1.45
C THR A 44 -4.90 -1.10 0.04
N ALA A 45 -4.09 -1.32 -0.99
CA ALA A 45 -4.57 -1.53 -2.35
C ALA A 45 -5.52 -2.75 -2.45
N LYS A 46 -5.12 -3.89 -1.86
CA LYS A 46 -5.95 -5.11 -1.81
C LYS A 46 -7.27 -4.91 -1.08
N SER A 47 -7.32 -4.02 -0.09
CA SER A 47 -8.55 -3.72 0.64
C SER A 47 -9.66 -3.16 -0.26
N GLN A 48 -9.31 -2.57 -1.41
CA GLN A 48 -10.26 -1.94 -2.34
C GLN A 48 -10.62 -2.79 -3.55
N LEU A 49 -10.16 -4.06 -3.64
CA LEU A 49 -10.53 -4.92 -4.77
C LEU A 49 -12.03 -4.93 -5.04
N GLY A 50 -12.39 -4.74 -6.32
CA GLY A 50 -13.76 -4.68 -6.81
C GLY A 50 -14.47 -3.35 -6.60
N ALA A 51 -13.85 -2.37 -5.94
CA ALA A 51 -14.45 -1.05 -5.75
C ALA A 51 -14.40 -0.24 -7.04
N ASP A 52 -15.42 0.60 -7.24
CA ASP A 52 -15.49 1.59 -8.31
C ASP A 52 -14.76 2.90 -7.92
N ALA A 53 -14.95 3.94 -8.72
CA ALA A 53 -14.41 5.28 -8.49
C ALA A 53 -14.84 5.89 -7.14
N CYS A 54 -15.93 5.43 -6.51
CA CYS A 54 -16.40 5.90 -5.21
C CYS A 54 -15.82 5.10 -4.04
N GLY A 55 -15.04 4.06 -4.30
CA GLY A 55 -14.43 3.25 -3.26
C GLY A 55 -15.47 2.51 -2.42
N LYS A 56 -15.00 1.67 -1.49
CA LYS A 56 -15.92 0.88 -0.64
C LYS A 56 -16.73 1.71 0.36
N ASN A 57 -16.33 2.96 0.59
CA ASN A 57 -16.98 3.88 1.54
C ASN A 57 -17.86 4.93 0.85
N GLY A 58 -17.97 4.90 -0.48
CA GLY A 58 -18.75 5.86 -1.27
C GLY A 58 -18.18 7.29 -1.27
N LYS A 59 -16.94 7.49 -0.83
CA LYS A 59 -16.30 8.81 -0.72
C LYS A 59 -15.23 9.06 -1.78
N GLY A 60 -14.94 8.08 -2.62
CA GLY A 60 -13.86 8.10 -3.59
C GLY A 60 -12.46 8.07 -2.98
N TYR A 61 -11.48 8.24 -3.84
CA TYR A 61 -10.06 8.26 -3.56
C TYR A 61 -9.58 9.71 -3.61
N ASP A 62 -9.04 10.19 -2.50
CA ASP A 62 -8.46 11.53 -2.34
C ASP A 62 -7.09 11.38 -1.66
N GLY A 63 -6.03 11.57 -2.44
CA GLY A 63 -4.64 11.44 -1.98
C GLY A 63 -4.02 12.73 -1.44
N GLY A 64 -4.77 13.83 -1.39
CA GLY A 64 -4.28 15.14 -0.92
C GLY A 64 -4.38 16.23 -1.97
N ARG A 65 -3.80 17.40 -1.67
CA ARG A 65 -4.08 18.69 -2.34
C ARG A 65 -3.93 18.71 -3.87
N GLY A 66 -3.02 17.91 -4.42
CA GLY A 66 -2.79 17.87 -5.86
C GLY A 66 -3.74 16.95 -6.61
N GLN A 67 -4.43 16.05 -5.92
CA GLN A 67 -5.40 15.11 -6.49
C GLN A 67 -6.83 15.54 -6.15
N THR A 68 -7.72 15.50 -7.13
CA THR A 68 -9.15 15.67 -6.92
C THR A 68 -9.79 14.33 -6.60
N ASN A 69 -11.02 14.38 -6.08
CA ASN A 69 -11.71 13.17 -5.68
C ASN A 69 -12.22 12.41 -6.91
N SER A 70 -11.94 11.11 -6.99
CA SER A 70 -12.41 10.23 -8.06
C SER A 70 -13.93 10.09 -8.14
N CYS A 71 -14.66 10.49 -7.08
CA CYS A 71 -16.10 10.36 -6.96
C CYS A 71 -16.79 11.71 -6.76
N SER A 72 -17.84 11.95 -7.54
CA SER A 72 -18.71 13.10 -7.40
C SER A 72 -20.17 12.66 -7.49
N ARG A 73 -20.95 12.99 -6.47
CA ARG A 73 -22.38 12.64 -6.36
C ARG A 73 -22.67 11.13 -6.52
N GLY A 74 -21.76 10.27 -6.08
CA GLY A 74 -21.91 8.81 -6.17
C GLY A 74 -21.56 8.20 -7.53
N HIS A 75 -20.94 8.98 -8.42
CA HIS A 75 -20.49 8.54 -9.73
C HIS A 75 -19.01 8.85 -9.96
N GLU A 76 -18.40 8.16 -10.91
CA GLU A 76 -17.07 8.50 -11.41
C GLU A 76 -17.02 9.95 -11.86
N ALA A 77 -16.06 10.70 -11.33
CA ALA A 77 -15.86 12.11 -11.67
C ALA A 77 -14.97 12.29 -12.91
N HIS A 78 -13.96 11.43 -13.06
CA HIS A 78 -12.96 11.43 -14.13
C HIS A 78 -12.14 10.14 -14.06
N ALA A 79 -11.21 9.94 -15.01
CA ALA A 79 -10.30 8.81 -15.00
C ALA A 79 -9.40 8.80 -13.75
N TRP A 80 -9.55 7.78 -12.90
CA TRP A 80 -9.13 7.84 -11.50
C TRP A 80 -8.00 6.87 -11.11
N CYS A 81 -7.25 6.37 -12.10
CA CYS A 81 -6.13 5.45 -11.83
C CYS A 81 -5.07 6.06 -10.90
N ALA A 82 -4.80 7.36 -11.09
CA ALA A 82 -3.86 8.12 -10.27
C ALA A 82 -4.42 8.40 -8.87
N ASP A 83 -5.69 8.76 -8.75
CA ASP A 83 -6.33 9.04 -7.45
C ASP A 83 -6.28 7.81 -6.56
N PHE A 84 -6.60 6.63 -7.11
CA PHE A 84 -6.49 5.38 -6.37
C PHE A 84 -5.07 5.13 -5.88
N ALA A 85 -4.07 5.20 -6.78
CA ALA A 85 -2.68 4.93 -6.42
C ALA A 85 -2.15 5.93 -5.38
N GLY A 86 -2.51 7.21 -5.53
CA GLY A 86 -2.05 8.29 -4.66
C GLY A 86 -2.76 8.27 -3.31
N TRP A 87 -4.07 7.96 -3.28
CA TRP A 87 -4.81 7.68 -2.04
C TRP A 87 -4.21 6.51 -1.26
N VAL A 88 -3.83 5.42 -1.94
CA VAL A 88 -3.16 4.29 -1.28
C VAL A 88 -1.84 4.75 -0.65
N TRP A 89 -1.03 5.53 -1.36
CA TRP A 89 0.20 6.10 -0.82
C TRP A 89 -0.05 7.04 0.36
N ALA A 90 -1.04 7.93 0.26
CA ALA A 90 -1.42 8.85 1.33
C ALA A 90 -1.89 8.11 2.60
N LYS A 91 -2.59 7.00 2.45
CA LYS A 91 -3.00 6.12 3.57
C LYS A 91 -1.84 5.39 4.26
N ASN A 92 -0.65 5.41 3.67
CA ASN A 92 0.53 4.72 4.16
C ASN A 92 1.68 5.68 4.47
N ASP A 93 1.35 6.95 4.77
CA ASP A 93 2.30 7.97 5.22
C ASP A 93 3.46 8.19 4.24
N VAL A 94 3.23 7.97 2.94
CA VAL A 94 4.22 8.28 1.91
C VAL A 94 4.42 9.79 1.85
N ARG A 95 5.68 10.22 1.83
CA ARG A 95 6.05 11.63 1.80
C ARG A 95 5.81 12.22 0.41
N TYR A 96 5.50 13.51 0.38
CA TYR A 96 5.33 14.31 -0.84
C TYR A 96 4.16 13.86 -1.75
N VAL A 97 3.15 13.20 -1.18
CA VAL A 97 1.92 12.82 -1.91
C VAL A 97 1.13 14.03 -2.39
N ASP A 98 1.31 15.19 -1.77
CA ASP A 98 0.75 16.48 -2.18
C ASP A 98 1.31 17.00 -3.51
N GLU A 99 2.39 16.40 -4.03
CA GLU A 99 2.95 16.67 -5.36
C GLU A 99 2.33 15.80 -6.47
N LEU A 100 1.53 14.79 -6.10
CA LEU A 100 0.81 13.96 -7.06
C LEU A 100 -0.44 14.67 -7.56
N THR A 101 -0.86 14.33 -8.78
CA THR A 101 -2.07 14.87 -9.43
C THR A 101 -2.94 13.76 -9.98
N ASP A 102 -4.10 14.09 -10.54
CA ASP A 102 -5.01 13.14 -11.21
C ASP A 102 -4.36 12.50 -12.47
N ALA A 103 -3.25 13.08 -12.94
CA ALA A 103 -2.47 12.52 -14.04
C ALA A 103 -1.50 11.43 -13.55
N ALA A 104 -1.57 10.22 -14.11
CA ALA A 104 -0.63 9.13 -13.85
C ALA A 104 0.85 9.51 -14.05
N LYS A 105 1.11 10.46 -14.96
CA LYS A 105 2.43 11.06 -15.20
C LYS A 105 3.07 11.66 -13.94
N SER A 106 2.28 12.17 -12.98
CA SER A 106 2.82 12.81 -11.77
C SER A 106 3.66 11.85 -10.93
N PHE A 107 3.36 10.55 -10.93
CA PHE A 107 4.16 9.54 -10.24
C PHE A 107 5.58 9.45 -10.82
N TYR A 108 5.72 9.52 -12.14
CA TYR A 108 7.03 9.51 -12.77
C TYR A 108 7.81 10.79 -12.46
N THR A 109 7.14 11.94 -12.46
CA THR A 109 7.74 13.23 -12.07
C THR A 109 8.17 13.23 -10.61
N TYR A 110 7.35 12.69 -9.70
CA TYR A 110 7.68 12.44 -8.30
C TYR A 110 8.95 11.59 -8.20
N GLY A 111 8.99 10.46 -8.92
CA GLY A 111 10.14 9.56 -8.87
C GLY A 111 11.44 10.19 -9.37
N LYS A 112 11.36 11.03 -10.40
CA LYS A 112 12.51 11.82 -10.87
C LYS A 112 12.98 12.85 -9.85
N LYS A 113 12.04 13.53 -9.18
CA LYS A 113 12.36 14.62 -8.26
C LYS A 113 12.98 14.12 -6.96
N HIS A 114 12.56 12.95 -6.50
CA HIS A 114 12.99 12.37 -5.22
C HIS A 114 13.97 11.19 -5.38
N ASP A 115 14.55 11.02 -6.57
CA ASP A 115 15.50 9.95 -6.91
C ASP A 115 14.99 8.53 -6.58
N THR A 116 13.68 8.30 -6.73
CA THR A 116 13.04 6.99 -6.51
C THR A 116 12.57 6.30 -7.78
N LEU A 117 12.76 6.92 -8.95
CA LEU A 117 12.50 6.29 -10.26
C LEU A 117 13.56 5.23 -10.58
N HIS A 118 13.12 4.03 -10.97
CA HIS A 118 14.00 2.94 -11.35
C HIS A 118 13.33 1.91 -12.29
N ASN A 119 14.10 0.90 -12.70
CA ASN A 119 13.67 -0.10 -13.70
C ASN A 119 13.32 -1.49 -13.14
N THR A 120 13.52 -1.72 -11.84
CA THR A 120 13.31 -3.04 -11.20
C THR A 120 12.14 -2.96 -10.22
N PRO A 121 11.07 -3.76 -10.37
CA PRO A 121 9.91 -3.66 -9.49
C PRO A 121 10.21 -4.07 -8.05
N LYS A 122 9.58 -3.37 -7.11
CA LYS A 122 9.51 -3.67 -5.68
C LYS A 122 8.07 -3.55 -5.21
N VAL A 123 7.73 -4.29 -4.16
CA VAL A 123 6.40 -4.18 -3.54
C VAL A 123 6.22 -2.76 -2.97
N GLY A 124 5.10 -2.14 -3.29
CA GLY A 124 4.77 -0.76 -2.92
C GLY A 124 5.03 0.27 -4.03
N ASP A 125 5.79 -0.09 -5.06
CA ASP A 125 6.06 0.83 -6.17
C ASP A 125 4.79 1.17 -6.96
N ALA A 126 4.77 2.38 -7.50
CA ALA A 126 3.91 2.72 -8.62
C ALA A 126 4.57 2.25 -9.92
N ILE A 127 3.85 1.50 -10.74
CA ILE A 127 4.23 1.19 -12.13
C ILE A 127 3.54 2.20 -13.05
N VAL A 128 4.34 2.98 -13.78
CA VAL A 128 3.84 4.05 -14.66
C VAL A 128 3.92 3.60 -16.11
N TYR A 129 2.85 3.84 -16.87
CA TYR A 129 2.74 3.49 -18.28
C TYR A 129 2.65 4.74 -19.17
N ASN A 130 3.16 4.61 -20.39
CA ASN A 130 3.09 5.58 -21.49
C ASN A 130 3.63 7.00 -21.23
N TYR A 131 4.45 7.21 -20.19
CA TYR A 131 5.08 8.50 -19.90
C TYR A 131 5.70 9.15 -21.14
N GLY A 132 5.30 10.40 -21.40
CA GLY A 132 5.77 11.20 -22.56
C GLY A 132 4.97 10.96 -23.84
N GLY A 133 3.93 10.13 -23.80
CA GLY A 133 2.91 9.99 -24.85
C GLY A 133 1.74 10.97 -24.67
N ASP A 134 0.60 10.64 -25.28
CA ASP A 134 -0.65 11.37 -25.08
C ASP A 134 -1.19 11.10 -23.66
N PHE A 135 -1.50 12.16 -22.93
CA PHE A 135 -1.90 12.09 -21.51
C PHE A 135 -3.13 11.21 -21.29
N LYS A 136 -3.99 11.06 -22.31
CA LYS A 136 -5.18 10.21 -22.26
C LYS A 136 -4.86 8.71 -22.20
N ASP A 137 -3.65 8.33 -22.61
CA ASP A 137 -3.22 6.93 -22.69
C ASP A 137 -2.32 6.51 -21.53
N ASP A 138 -1.95 7.46 -20.65
CA ASP A 138 -1.15 7.20 -19.45
C ASP A 138 -1.95 6.35 -18.45
N HIS A 139 -1.25 5.56 -17.66
CA HIS A 139 -1.86 4.78 -16.59
C HIS A 139 -0.87 4.58 -15.44
N VAL A 140 -1.39 4.31 -14.25
CA VAL A 140 -0.59 3.92 -13.10
C VAL A 140 -1.30 2.82 -12.32
N ALA A 141 -0.51 1.85 -11.85
CA ALA A 141 -0.95 0.82 -10.93
C ALA A 141 0.11 0.64 -9.82
N LEU A 142 -0.18 -0.20 -8.83
CA LEU A 142 0.70 -0.48 -7.70
C LEU A 142 1.21 -1.93 -7.75
N VAL A 143 2.51 -2.12 -7.54
CA VAL A 143 3.11 -3.44 -7.38
C VAL A 143 2.80 -3.97 -5.99
N THR A 144 2.09 -5.09 -5.91
CA THR A 144 1.64 -5.68 -4.64
C THR A 144 2.32 -7.00 -4.28
N LYS A 145 3.06 -7.59 -5.23
CA LYS A 145 3.92 -8.75 -5.03
C LYS A 145 5.04 -8.77 -6.06
N VAL A 146 6.20 -9.26 -5.66
CA VAL A 146 7.33 -9.59 -6.55
C VAL A 146 7.76 -11.02 -6.25
N GLU A 147 7.60 -11.91 -7.22
CA GLU A 147 8.00 -13.31 -7.11
C GLU A 147 9.41 -13.49 -7.67
N LYS A 148 10.27 -14.20 -6.94
CA LYS A 148 11.64 -14.50 -7.36
C LYS A 148 11.86 -16.01 -7.36
N ASN A 149 12.66 -16.50 -8.31
CA ASN A 149 13.13 -17.88 -8.27
C ASN A 149 14.24 -18.07 -7.22
N THR A 150 14.71 -19.32 -7.07
CA THR A 150 15.79 -19.68 -6.13
C THR A 150 17.12 -18.98 -6.41
N ALA A 151 17.35 -18.50 -7.64
CA ALA A 151 18.52 -17.70 -8.01
C ALA A 151 18.32 -16.18 -7.75
N GLY A 152 17.22 -15.77 -7.11
CA GLY A 152 16.92 -14.38 -6.80
C GLY A 152 16.42 -13.54 -7.98
N LYS A 153 16.18 -14.14 -9.14
CA LYS A 153 15.67 -13.46 -10.34
C LYS A 153 14.17 -13.31 -10.26
N ILE A 154 13.66 -12.11 -10.54
CA ILE A 154 12.22 -11.84 -10.63
C ILE A 154 11.63 -12.66 -11.78
N VAL A 155 10.56 -13.40 -11.50
CA VAL A 155 9.85 -14.25 -12.47
C VAL A 155 8.45 -13.73 -12.78
N SER A 156 7.82 -13.04 -11.84
CA SER A 156 6.55 -12.35 -12.04
C SER A 156 6.32 -11.28 -10.99
N ILE A 157 5.36 -10.40 -11.26
CA ILE A 157 4.83 -9.44 -10.30
C ILE A 157 3.30 -9.54 -10.24
N ASP A 158 2.72 -9.13 -9.12
CA ASP A 158 1.29 -8.86 -9.03
C ASP A 158 1.09 -7.35 -8.97
N ILE A 159 0.14 -6.83 -9.74
CA ILE A 159 -0.21 -5.40 -9.73
C ILE A 159 -1.69 -5.19 -9.43
N ILE A 160 -2.04 -4.07 -8.81
CA ILE A 160 -3.42 -3.61 -8.58
C ILE A 160 -3.51 -2.16 -9.03
N GLY A 161 -4.51 -1.84 -9.86
CA GLY A 161 -4.76 -0.49 -10.34
C GLY A 161 -6.24 -0.12 -10.23
N GLY A 162 -6.50 1.18 -10.15
CA GLY A 162 -7.84 1.76 -10.27
C GLY A 162 -8.17 2.07 -11.72
N ASN A 163 -9.44 2.29 -12.02
CA ASN A 163 -9.96 2.55 -13.35
C ASN A 163 -9.51 1.50 -14.40
N GLN A 164 -9.69 0.22 -14.06
CA GLN A 164 -9.36 -0.90 -14.94
C GLN A 164 -10.60 -1.75 -15.21
N GLY A 165 -10.63 -2.44 -16.34
CA GLY A 165 -11.72 -3.33 -16.72
C GLY A 165 -12.72 -2.69 -17.69
N ALA A 166 -13.89 -3.31 -17.83
CA ALA A 166 -15.00 -2.75 -18.60
C ALA A 166 -15.62 -1.57 -17.83
N GLU A 167 -16.25 -0.66 -18.56
CA GLU A 167 -16.96 0.47 -17.95
C GLU A 167 -18.20 0.02 -17.15
N PRO A 168 -18.42 0.51 -15.92
CA PRO A 168 -17.54 1.43 -15.18
C PRO A 168 -16.29 0.73 -14.65
N GLY A 169 -15.14 1.42 -14.69
CA GLY A 169 -13.88 0.86 -14.22
C GLY A 169 -13.91 0.43 -12.75
N HIS A 170 -13.02 -0.49 -12.37
CA HIS A 170 -12.88 -1.01 -11.01
C HIS A 170 -11.42 -1.16 -10.56
N VAL A 171 -11.22 -1.27 -9.25
CA VAL A 171 -9.96 -1.71 -8.67
C VAL A 171 -9.76 -3.19 -8.96
N THR A 172 -8.83 -3.48 -9.87
CA THR A 172 -8.65 -4.81 -10.47
C THR A 172 -7.24 -5.35 -10.21
N PRO A 173 -7.08 -6.61 -9.78
CA PRO A 173 -5.78 -7.24 -9.66
C PRO A 173 -5.35 -7.92 -10.97
N HIS A 174 -4.05 -7.88 -11.24
CA HIS A 174 -3.41 -8.67 -12.30
C HIS A 174 -2.28 -9.50 -11.67
N PRO A 175 -2.57 -10.74 -11.23
CA PRO A 175 -1.57 -11.61 -10.63
C PRO A 175 -0.66 -12.26 -11.69
N GLY A 176 0.57 -12.59 -11.30
CA GLY A 176 1.45 -13.42 -12.11
C GLY A 176 1.93 -12.79 -13.43
N VAL A 177 1.99 -11.46 -13.51
CA VAL A 177 2.46 -10.73 -14.69
C VAL A 177 3.93 -11.03 -14.95
N LYS A 178 4.23 -11.62 -16.12
CA LYS A 178 5.60 -11.95 -16.57
C LYS A 178 6.24 -10.84 -17.42
N THR A 179 5.44 -9.88 -17.86
CA THR A 179 5.87 -8.70 -18.63
C THR A 179 6.01 -7.51 -17.68
N PHE A 180 7.21 -7.30 -17.15
CA PHE A 180 7.47 -6.31 -16.09
C PHE A 180 8.76 -5.51 -16.31
N LYS A 181 9.41 -5.62 -17.47
CA LYS A 181 10.59 -4.82 -17.76
C LYS A 181 10.17 -3.48 -18.36
N VAL A 182 10.83 -2.41 -17.93
CA VAL A 182 10.69 -1.09 -18.56
C VAL A 182 10.94 -1.19 -20.06
N GLY A 183 10.09 -0.53 -20.84
CA GLY A 183 10.06 -0.58 -22.30
C GLY A 183 9.16 -1.69 -22.88
N GLN A 184 8.75 -2.70 -22.10
CA GLN A 184 7.79 -3.69 -22.56
C GLN A 184 6.37 -3.15 -22.58
N VAL A 185 5.52 -3.72 -23.42
CA VAL A 185 4.09 -3.39 -23.51
C VAL A 185 3.28 -4.39 -22.69
N LEU A 186 2.51 -3.88 -21.74
CA LEU A 186 1.58 -4.63 -20.91
C LEU A 186 0.19 -4.00 -21.07
N PHE A 187 -0.82 -4.82 -21.41
CA PHE A 187 -2.19 -4.35 -21.69
C PHE A 187 -2.27 -3.20 -22.71
N GLY A 188 -1.43 -3.26 -23.76
CA GLY A 188 -1.37 -2.22 -24.79
C GLY A 188 -0.64 -0.93 -24.38
N LYS A 189 -0.11 -0.85 -23.15
CA LYS A 189 0.60 0.33 -22.64
C LYS A 189 2.06 0.01 -22.34
N LYS A 190 2.98 0.90 -22.73
CA LYS A 190 4.43 0.73 -22.53
C LYS A 190 4.81 1.05 -21.09
N ILE A 191 5.45 0.12 -20.39
CA ILE A 191 6.00 0.34 -19.04
C ILE A 191 7.10 1.39 -19.14
N SER A 192 6.90 2.52 -18.46
CA SER A 192 7.82 3.66 -18.50
C SER A 192 8.80 3.67 -17.32
N GLY A 193 8.39 3.11 -16.18
CA GLY A 193 9.23 3.05 -15.00
C GLY A 193 8.49 2.53 -13.78
N TYR A 194 9.27 2.24 -12.73
CA TYR A 194 8.80 1.96 -11.39
C TYR A 194 9.24 3.10 -10.48
N VAL A 195 8.36 3.48 -9.54
CA VAL A 195 8.64 4.57 -8.62
C VAL A 195 8.41 4.06 -7.20
N SER A 196 9.48 4.02 -6.41
CA SER A 196 9.35 3.72 -4.98
C SER A 196 8.78 4.92 -4.22
N PRO A 197 7.88 4.68 -3.25
CA PRO A 197 7.45 5.73 -2.34
C PRO A 197 8.59 6.17 -1.43
N VAL A 198 8.69 7.47 -1.12
CA VAL A 198 9.57 7.95 -0.06
C VAL A 198 8.87 7.76 1.28
N THR A 199 9.35 6.82 2.10
CA THR A 199 8.81 6.57 3.44
C THR A 199 9.74 7.13 4.52
N GLY A 200 9.15 7.61 5.62
CA GLY A 200 9.89 8.16 6.78
C GLY A 200 10.49 7.10 7.69
#